data_AF-M2CKL2-F1
#
_entry.id   AF-M2CKL2-F1
#
_cell.length_a   1.000
_cell.length_b   1.000
_cell.length_c   1.000
_cell.angle_alpha   90.00
_cell.angle_beta   90.00
_cell.angle_gamma   90.00
#
_symmetry.space_group_name_H-M   'P 1'
#
loop_
_entity.id
_entity.type
_entity.pdbx_description
1 polymer ?
#
loop_
_entity_poly.entity_id
_entity_poly.type
_entity_poly.pdbx_seq_one_letter_code
_entity_poly.pdbx_strand_id
1 'polypeptide(L)'
;VEAMTEDGSDIAVEGCEETTLKSNAWTELHARGTTVILKGKITELDVSGTYENKQTLTALNVQGLTSLQKLYCYHNQLTELNVQGLTSLIRLECYYNQLTELNVQGLTSLKVLECYSNQLTELNVQGLTALQKLYCSENQLTALNVQGLTALQELYCSYNQLTELNVQGRASLKELDCYRNKLNAQAMTELLNALPARTAGDDAEATLYTEKTGVTEGNCKDYTQPAELKAAFEDAKSRKWQLMKVDASGNWEDI
;
A
#
# COMPACT_ATOMS: atom_id res chain seq x y z
N VAL A 1 -12.45 6.22 -18.02
CA VAL A 1 -11.69 4.96 -18.13
C VAL A 1 -10.62 5.16 -19.17
N GLU A 2 -9.40 4.84 -18.85
CA GLU A 2 -8.31 4.74 -19.81
C GLU A 2 -7.73 3.34 -19.74
N ALA A 3 -7.43 2.78 -20.90
CA ALA A 3 -6.88 1.43 -20.96
C ALA A 3 -5.90 1.32 -22.12
N MET A 4 -4.84 0.57 -21.90
CA MET A 4 -3.77 0.34 -22.87
C MET A 4 -3.70 -1.14 -23.20
N THR A 5 -3.61 -1.46 -24.49
CA THR A 5 -3.33 -2.80 -25.01
C THR A 5 -1.88 -2.95 -25.40
N GLU A 6 -1.35 -4.18 -25.29
CA GLU A 6 0.03 -4.54 -25.65
C GLU A 6 0.41 -4.13 -27.08
N ASP A 7 -0.53 -4.25 -28.03
CA ASP A 7 -0.33 -4.04 -29.47
C ASP A 7 -0.96 -2.74 -30.00
N GLY A 8 -1.50 -1.89 -29.12
CA GLY A 8 -2.21 -0.68 -29.50
C GLY A 8 -3.57 -0.90 -30.17
N SER A 9 -4.07 -2.14 -30.21
CA SER A 9 -5.40 -2.45 -30.75
C SER A 9 -6.53 -1.84 -29.91
N ASP A 10 -7.65 -1.57 -30.57
CA ASP A 10 -8.86 -1.10 -29.90
C ASP A 10 -9.38 -2.15 -28.90
N ILE A 11 -9.90 -1.68 -27.77
CA ILE A 11 -10.42 -2.51 -26.69
C ILE A 11 -11.92 -2.71 -26.90
N ALA A 12 -12.39 -3.95 -26.89
CA ALA A 12 -13.81 -4.23 -26.98
C ALA A 12 -14.49 -3.94 -25.63
N VAL A 13 -15.62 -3.25 -25.66
CA VAL A 13 -16.43 -2.89 -24.48
C VAL A 13 -17.82 -3.48 -24.61
N GLU A 14 -18.29 -4.12 -23.53
CA GLU A 14 -19.67 -4.56 -23.38
C GLU A 14 -20.31 -3.86 -22.18
N GLY A 15 -21.63 -3.64 -22.24
CA GLY A 15 -22.38 -3.00 -21.15
C GLY A 15 -22.37 -1.46 -21.18
N CYS A 16 -21.83 -0.85 -22.22
CA CYS A 16 -21.81 0.60 -22.44
C CYS A 16 -22.46 1.02 -23.77
N GLU A 17 -22.66 2.33 -23.96
CA GLU A 17 -22.94 2.91 -25.28
C GLU A 17 -21.74 2.80 -26.22
N GLU A 18 -20.54 2.96 -25.66
CA GLU A 18 -19.28 2.68 -26.32
C GLU A 18 -19.15 1.17 -26.58
N THR A 19 -18.76 0.82 -27.80
CA THR A 19 -18.48 -0.57 -28.20
C THR A 19 -16.98 -0.83 -28.37
N THR A 20 -16.18 0.22 -28.48
CA THR A 20 -14.70 0.16 -28.58
C THR A 20 -14.05 1.34 -27.85
N LEU A 21 -12.88 1.11 -27.25
CA LEU A 21 -11.98 2.17 -26.75
C LEU A 21 -10.72 2.21 -27.60
N LYS A 22 -10.23 3.43 -27.87
CA LYS A 22 -8.89 3.62 -28.41
C LYS A 22 -7.87 3.32 -27.31
N SER A 23 -6.88 2.48 -27.62
CA SER A 23 -5.78 2.20 -26.71
C SER A 23 -5.05 3.49 -26.36
N ASN A 24 -4.73 3.68 -25.07
CA ASN A 24 -4.01 4.85 -24.55
C ASN A 24 -4.73 6.19 -24.84
N ALA A 25 -6.06 6.19 -24.73
CA ALA A 25 -6.87 7.39 -24.78
C ALA A 25 -7.96 7.33 -23.71
N TRP A 26 -8.06 8.41 -22.92
CA TRP A 26 -9.14 8.56 -21.96
C TRP A 26 -10.50 8.55 -22.66
N THR A 27 -11.37 7.65 -22.23
CA THR A 27 -12.74 7.54 -22.72
C THR A 27 -13.71 7.52 -21.54
N GLU A 28 -14.71 8.39 -21.57
CA GLU A 28 -15.85 8.29 -20.66
C GLU A 28 -16.75 7.15 -21.13
N LEU A 29 -17.07 6.21 -20.24
CA LEU A 29 -17.91 5.06 -20.54
C LEU A 29 -19.31 5.30 -20.01
N HIS A 30 -20.31 5.26 -20.90
CA HIS A 30 -21.72 5.43 -20.56
C HIS A 30 -22.34 4.04 -20.37
N ALA A 31 -22.29 3.54 -19.14
CA ALA A 31 -22.84 2.23 -18.80
C ALA A 31 -24.36 2.16 -19.02
N ARG A 32 -24.84 1.11 -19.71
CA ARG A 32 -26.26 0.81 -19.93
C ARG A 32 -26.88 -0.02 -18.79
N GLY A 33 -26.07 -0.40 -17.80
CA GLY A 33 -26.44 -1.23 -16.66
C GLY A 33 -25.39 -1.14 -15.57
N THR A 34 -25.37 -2.12 -14.67
CA THR A 34 -24.44 -2.16 -13.52
C THR A 34 -23.11 -2.83 -13.84
N THR A 35 -22.92 -3.33 -15.06
CA THR A 35 -21.73 -4.09 -15.44
C THR A 35 -21.18 -3.56 -16.75
N VAL A 36 -19.90 -3.25 -16.74
CA VAL A 36 -19.08 -2.92 -17.91
C VAL A 36 -17.98 -3.97 -17.99
N ILE A 37 -17.79 -4.58 -19.17
CA ILE A 37 -16.78 -5.61 -19.40
C ILE A 37 -15.82 -5.11 -20.47
N LEU A 38 -14.54 -5.01 -20.10
CA LEU A 38 -13.45 -4.72 -21.03
C LEU A 38 -12.82 -6.04 -21.48
N LYS A 39 -12.62 -6.22 -22.78
CA LYS A 39 -11.99 -7.42 -23.35
C LYS A 39 -10.81 -7.04 -24.24
N GLY A 40 -9.73 -7.79 -24.12
CA GLY A 40 -8.53 -7.61 -24.93
C GLY A 40 -7.26 -7.90 -24.13
N LYS A 41 -6.10 -7.72 -24.76
CA LYS A 41 -4.79 -7.80 -24.12
C LYS A 41 -4.45 -6.50 -23.38
N ILE A 42 -5.32 -6.11 -22.47
CA ILE A 42 -5.16 -4.88 -21.69
C ILE A 42 -3.98 -5.08 -20.73
N THR A 43 -2.99 -4.20 -20.82
CA THR A 43 -1.79 -4.17 -19.96
C THR A 43 -1.90 -3.11 -18.87
N GLU A 44 -2.69 -2.07 -19.09
CA GLU A 44 -2.93 -0.99 -18.13
C GLU A 44 -4.40 -0.62 -18.15
N LEU A 45 -5.00 -0.51 -16.97
CA LEU A 45 -6.39 -0.10 -16.78
C LEU A 45 -6.46 0.95 -15.68
N ASP A 46 -6.91 2.14 -16.06
CA ASP A 46 -7.22 3.25 -15.17
C ASP A 46 -8.73 3.52 -15.16
N VAL A 47 -9.34 3.19 -14.03
CA VAL A 47 -10.73 3.50 -13.67
C VAL A 47 -10.78 4.36 -12.40
N SER A 48 -9.67 5.02 -12.07
CA SER A 48 -9.54 5.82 -10.86
C SER A 48 -10.42 7.06 -10.92
N GLY A 49 -10.84 7.51 -9.74
CA GLY A 49 -11.39 8.84 -9.55
C GLY A 49 -10.30 9.87 -9.25
N THR A 50 -10.72 11.13 -9.17
CA THR A 50 -9.85 12.22 -8.71
C THR A 50 -10.34 12.74 -7.36
N TYR A 51 -9.49 13.51 -6.66
CA TYR A 51 -9.91 14.18 -5.43
C TYR A 51 -11.09 15.14 -5.64
N GLU A 52 -11.13 15.82 -6.79
CA GLU A 52 -12.18 16.79 -7.15
C GLU A 52 -13.44 16.10 -7.71
N ASN A 53 -13.26 14.99 -8.43
CA ASN A 53 -14.33 14.18 -9.01
C ASN A 53 -14.14 12.72 -8.57
N LYS A 54 -14.59 12.42 -7.35
CA LYS A 54 -14.64 11.04 -6.86
C LYS A 54 -15.57 10.25 -7.78
N GLN A 55 -15.05 9.18 -8.36
CA GLN A 55 -15.88 8.26 -9.12
C GLN A 55 -16.76 7.49 -8.15
N THR A 56 -17.94 7.08 -8.61
CA THR A 56 -18.92 6.37 -7.78
C THR A 56 -18.91 4.87 -8.06
N LEU A 57 -17.80 4.32 -8.57
CA LEU A 57 -17.75 2.91 -8.92
C LEU A 57 -17.86 2.08 -7.65
N THR A 58 -18.92 1.27 -7.57
CA THR A 58 -19.19 0.37 -6.45
C THR A 58 -18.73 -1.06 -6.72
N ALA A 59 -18.52 -1.42 -7.99
CA ALA A 59 -18.04 -2.74 -8.39
C ALA A 59 -17.11 -2.64 -9.61
N LEU A 60 -16.05 -3.45 -9.62
CA LEU A 60 -15.10 -3.54 -10.71
C LEU A 60 -14.77 -5.00 -11.00
N ASN A 61 -15.00 -5.44 -12.24
CA ASN A 61 -14.63 -6.77 -12.68
C ASN A 61 -13.42 -6.72 -13.64
N VAL A 62 -12.28 -7.19 -13.15
CA VAL A 62 -11.02 -7.31 -13.93
C VAL A 62 -10.67 -8.77 -14.25
N GLN A 63 -11.57 -9.71 -13.97
CA GLN A 63 -11.31 -11.12 -14.20
C GLN A 63 -11.14 -11.40 -15.69
N GLY A 64 -10.13 -12.22 -16.03
CA GLY A 64 -9.79 -12.55 -17.41
C GLY A 64 -8.84 -11.56 -18.10
N LEU A 65 -8.53 -10.41 -17.49
CA LEU A 65 -7.49 -9.48 -17.98
C LEU A 65 -6.08 -10.01 -17.64
N THR A 66 -5.73 -11.22 -18.06
CA THR A 66 -4.50 -11.92 -17.64
C THR A 66 -3.19 -11.25 -18.08
N SER A 67 -3.26 -10.32 -19.05
CA SER A 67 -2.14 -9.48 -19.48
C SER A 67 -1.99 -8.20 -18.67
N LEU A 68 -2.89 -7.92 -17.72
CA LEU A 68 -2.91 -6.67 -16.96
C LEU A 68 -1.67 -6.58 -16.07
N GLN A 69 -0.90 -5.51 -16.25
CA GLN A 69 0.32 -5.20 -15.52
C GLN A 69 0.11 -4.07 -14.51
N LYS A 70 -0.80 -3.14 -14.80
CA LYS A 70 -1.12 -2.02 -13.92
C LYS A 70 -2.62 -1.85 -13.80
N LEU A 71 -3.10 -1.75 -12.57
CA LEU A 71 -4.49 -1.47 -12.26
C LEU A 71 -4.58 -0.27 -11.31
N TYR A 72 -5.22 0.79 -11.79
CA TYR A 72 -5.54 1.99 -11.03
C TYR A 72 -7.05 2.06 -10.85
N CYS A 73 -7.51 1.83 -9.63
CA CYS A 73 -8.94 1.88 -9.27
C CYS A 73 -9.18 2.64 -7.96
N TYR A 74 -8.25 3.50 -7.58
CA TYR A 74 -8.34 4.34 -6.39
C TYR A 74 -9.42 5.43 -6.51
N HIS A 75 -9.78 6.06 -5.38
CA HIS A 75 -10.82 7.10 -5.30
C HIS A 75 -12.19 6.67 -5.85
N ASN A 76 -12.65 5.49 -5.41
CA ASN A 76 -13.93 4.90 -5.77
C ASN A 76 -14.71 4.47 -4.51
N GLN A 77 -15.77 3.69 -4.68
CA GLN A 77 -16.61 3.14 -3.61
C GLN A 77 -16.63 1.60 -3.64
N LEU A 78 -15.53 0.98 -4.10
CA LEU A 78 -15.44 -0.47 -4.20
C LEU A 78 -15.49 -1.10 -2.80
N THR A 79 -16.42 -2.02 -2.60
CA THR A 79 -16.50 -2.85 -1.39
C THR A 79 -15.78 -4.19 -1.56
N GLU A 80 -15.60 -4.63 -2.81
CA GLU A 80 -14.89 -5.84 -3.20
C GLU A 80 -13.99 -5.57 -4.41
N LEU A 81 -12.87 -6.28 -4.49
CA LEU A 81 -11.97 -6.25 -5.64
C LEU A 81 -11.29 -7.61 -5.81
N ASN A 82 -11.69 -8.35 -6.84
CA ASN A 82 -11.07 -9.63 -7.16
C ASN A 82 -9.98 -9.46 -8.22
N VAL A 83 -8.71 -9.56 -7.77
CA VAL A 83 -7.50 -9.54 -8.62
C VAL A 83 -6.86 -10.91 -8.80
N GLN A 84 -7.51 -11.98 -8.35
CA GLN A 84 -6.98 -13.33 -8.47
C GLN A 84 -6.82 -13.72 -9.95
N GLY A 85 -5.73 -14.44 -10.26
CA GLY A 85 -5.39 -14.83 -11.63
C GLY A 85 -4.66 -13.77 -12.46
N LEU A 86 -4.55 -12.52 -11.99
CA LEU A 86 -3.80 -11.44 -12.66
C LEU A 86 -2.29 -11.56 -12.40
N THR A 87 -1.70 -12.71 -12.74
CA THR A 87 -0.30 -13.05 -12.40
C THR A 87 0.76 -12.14 -13.03
N SER A 88 0.38 -11.38 -14.07
CA SER A 88 1.21 -10.37 -14.73
C SER A 88 1.21 -9.00 -14.01
N LEU A 89 0.39 -8.83 -12.96
CA LEU A 89 0.20 -7.55 -12.28
C LEU A 89 1.48 -7.13 -11.55
N ILE A 90 1.99 -5.95 -11.90
CA ILE A 90 3.20 -5.32 -11.36
C ILE A 90 2.84 -4.20 -10.38
N ARG A 91 1.72 -3.51 -10.62
CA ARG A 91 1.25 -2.39 -9.79
C ARG A 91 -0.25 -2.48 -9.58
N LEU A 92 -0.66 -2.40 -8.31
CA LEU A 92 -2.06 -2.32 -7.90
C LEU A 92 -2.26 -1.10 -7.00
N GLU A 93 -3.08 -0.16 -7.44
CA GLU A 93 -3.47 1.02 -6.66
C GLU A 93 -4.98 1.05 -6.49
N CYS A 94 -5.44 0.67 -5.29
CA CYS A 94 -6.84 0.57 -4.92
C CYS A 94 -7.16 1.36 -3.65
N TYR A 95 -6.36 2.36 -3.33
CA TYR A 95 -6.52 3.22 -2.15
C TYR A 95 -7.76 4.13 -2.23
N TYR A 96 -8.21 4.67 -1.09
CA TYR A 96 -9.47 5.43 -0.98
C TYR A 96 -10.68 4.67 -1.58
N ASN A 97 -10.91 3.46 -1.08
CA ASN A 97 -12.09 2.63 -1.37
C ASN A 97 -12.74 2.18 -0.05
N GLN A 98 -13.64 1.19 -0.10
CA GLN A 98 -14.34 0.64 1.05
C GLN A 98 -14.06 -0.88 1.19
N LEU A 99 -12.89 -1.34 0.73
CA LEU A 99 -12.54 -2.76 0.72
C LEU A 99 -12.39 -3.26 2.17
N THR A 100 -13.10 -4.33 2.50
CA THR A 100 -12.96 -5.03 3.78
C THR A 100 -11.97 -6.20 3.71
N GLU A 101 -11.75 -6.73 2.51
CA GLU A 101 -10.79 -7.78 2.20
C GLU A 101 -10.06 -7.48 0.89
N LEU A 102 -8.82 -7.94 0.79
CA LEU A 102 -8.04 -7.86 -0.45
C LEU A 102 -7.11 -9.06 -0.55
N ASN A 103 -7.45 -10.00 -1.43
CA ASN A 103 -6.62 -11.17 -1.69
C ASN A 103 -5.61 -10.90 -2.83
N VAL A 104 -4.35 -10.70 -2.47
CA VAL A 104 -3.22 -10.53 -3.39
C VAL A 104 -2.35 -11.78 -3.54
N GLN A 105 -2.77 -12.92 -2.98
CA GLN A 105 -1.98 -14.15 -3.06
C GLN A 105 -1.82 -14.60 -4.52
N GLY A 106 -0.64 -15.11 -4.86
CA GLY A 106 -0.30 -15.54 -6.21
C GLY A 106 0.14 -14.43 -7.17
N LEU A 107 0.04 -13.15 -6.79
CA LEU A 107 0.51 -12.01 -7.60
C LEU A 107 2.04 -11.85 -7.52
N THR A 108 2.78 -12.89 -7.86
CA THR A 108 4.24 -12.97 -7.64
C THR A 108 5.07 -11.92 -8.39
N SER A 109 4.51 -11.29 -9.43
CA SER A 109 5.12 -10.19 -10.18
C SER A 109 4.91 -8.80 -9.54
N LEU A 110 4.08 -8.70 -8.49
CA LEU A 110 3.67 -7.42 -7.90
C LEU A 110 4.84 -6.74 -7.22
N LYS A 111 5.14 -5.50 -7.65
CA LYS A 111 6.21 -4.65 -7.11
C LYS A 111 5.65 -3.51 -6.25
N VAL A 112 4.45 -3.04 -6.56
CA VAL A 112 3.80 -1.94 -5.83
C VAL A 112 2.38 -2.32 -5.48
N LEU A 113 2.06 -2.22 -4.19
CA LEU A 113 0.71 -2.38 -3.66
C LEU A 113 0.34 -1.16 -2.82
N GLU A 114 -0.63 -0.40 -3.29
CA GLU A 114 -1.20 0.74 -2.56
C GLU A 114 -2.68 0.49 -2.29
N CYS A 115 -2.98 0.13 -1.04
CA CYS A 115 -4.32 -0.19 -0.56
C CYS A 115 -4.70 0.62 0.68
N TYR A 116 -4.07 1.78 0.89
CA TYR A 116 -4.33 2.65 2.03
C TYR A 116 -5.73 3.28 1.99
N SER A 117 -6.20 3.77 3.14
CA SER A 117 -7.55 4.35 3.31
C SER A 117 -8.65 3.40 2.80
N ASN A 118 -8.66 2.19 3.36
CA ASN A 118 -9.67 1.15 3.16
C ASN A 118 -10.17 0.66 4.53
N GLN A 119 -10.87 -0.48 4.57
CA GLN A 119 -11.42 -1.08 5.78
C GLN A 119 -10.85 -2.49 6.02
N LEU A 120 -9.62 -2.74 5.55
CA LEU A 120 -8.98 -4.06 5.65
C LEU A 120 -8.70 -4.41 7.10
N THR A 121 -9.16 -5.59 7.54
CA THR A 121 -8.87 -6.15 8.87
C THR A 121 -7.67 -7.10 8.87
N GLU A 122 -7.40 -7.69 7.70
CA GLU A 122 -6.24 -8.53 7.42
C GLU A 122 -5.65 -8.20 6.04
N LEU A 123 -4.35 -8.43 5.90
CA LEU A 123 -3.66 -8.32 4.63
C LEU A 123 -2.52 -9.35 4.57
N ASN A 124 -2.72 -10.40 3.77
CA ASN A 124 -1.70 -11.41 3.55
C ASN A 124 -0.87 -11.09 2.30
N VAL A 125 0.38 -10.68 2.53
CA VAL A 125 1.38 -10.38 1.49
C VAL A 125 2.45 -11.47 1.36
N GLN A 126 2.28 -12.61 2.04
CA GLN A 126 3.27 -13.69 1.98
C GLN A 126 3.42 -14.20 0.54
N GLY A 127 4.65 -14.53 0.15
CA GLY A 127 4.98 -15.00 -1.21
C GLY A 127 5.17 -13.90 -2.26
N LEU A 128 4.88 -12.63 -1.95
CA LEU A 128 5.11 -11.49 -2.85
C LEU A 128 6.58 -11.05 -2.86
N THR A 129 7.48 -11.97 -3.23
CA THR A 129 8.94 -11.77 -3.12
C THR A 129 9.49 -10.60 -3.94
N ALA A 130 8.77 -10.18 -4.99
CA ALA A 130 9.10 -9.02 -5.83
C ALA A 130 8.58 -7.67 -5.28
N LEU A 131 7.79 -7.67 -4.19
CA LEU A 131 7.16 -6.46 -3.65
C LEU A 131 8.22 -5.51 -3.10
N GLN A 132 8.23 -4.29 -3.63
CA GLN A 132 9.18 -3.22 -3.29
C GLN A 132 8.51 -2.15 -2.42
N LYS A 133 7.25 -1.83 -2.72
CA LYS A 133 6.47 -0.80 -2.02
C LYS A 133 5.17 -1.39 -1.51
N LEU A 134 4.93 -1.28 -0.21
CA LEU A 134 3.68 -1.68 0.42
C LEU A 134 3.11 -0.51 1.23
N TYR A 135 2.04 0.10 0.70
CA TYR A 135 1.30 1.16 1.38
C TYR A 135 -0.07 0.66 1.79
N CYS A 136 -0.22 0.34 3.07
CA CYS A 136 -1.44 -0.18 3.68
C CYS A 136 -1.89 0.64 4.89
N SER A 137 -1.46 1.91 4.97
CA SER A 137 -1.88 2.84 6.02
C SER A 137 -3.39 3.06 6.04
N GLU A 138 -3.92 3.60 7.14
CA GLU A 138 -5.35 3.92 7.29
C GLU A 138 -6.26 2.72 6.98
N ASN A 139 -6.02 1.62 7.68
CA ASN A 139 -6.82 0.41 7.65
C ASN A 139 -7.11 -0.03 9.10
N GLN A 140 -7.58 -1.26 9.28
CA GLN A 140 -7.93 -1.84 10.59
C GLN A 140 -7.07 -3.08 10.89
N LEU A 141 -5.86 -3.16 10.31
CA LEU A 141 -4.98 -4.30 10.44
C LEU A 141 -4.53 -4.47 11.89
N THR A 142 -4.68 -5.68 12.43
CA THR A 142 -4.21 -6.04 13.78
C THR A 142 -2.85 -6.73 13.77
N ALA A 143 -2.48 -7.33 12.64
CA ALA A 143 -1.18 -7.93 12.38
C ALA A 143 -0.77 -7.70 10.93
N LEU A 144 0.54 -7.60 10.69
CA LEU A 144 1.10 -7.50 9.34
C LEU A 144 2.38 -8.30 9.26
N ASN A 145 2.35 -9.41 8.51
CA ASN A 145 3.51 -10.26 8.30
C ASN A 145 4.21 -9.88 6.98
N VAL A 146 5.37 -9.23 7.09
CA VAL A 146 6.24 -8.86 5.96
C VAL A 146 7.44 -9.80 5.79
N GLN A 147 7.46 -10.94 6.47
CA GLN A 147 8.53 -11.93 6.31
C GLN A 147 8.55 -12.46 4.86
N GLY A 148 9.75 -12.68 4.32
CA GLY A 148 9.92 -13.16 2.94
C GLY A 148 9.80 -12.08 1.85
N LEU A 149 9.40 -10.85 2.17
CA LEU A 149 9.42 -9.71 1.24
C LEU A 149 10.84 -9.17 1.02
N THR A 150 11.70 -9.97 0.39
CA THR A 150 13.15 -9.69 0.29
C THR A 150 13.49 -8.43 -0.50
N ALA A 151 12.60 -8.01 -1.41
CA ALA A 151 12.74 -6.79 -2.21
C ALA A 151 12.13 -5.53 -1.56
N LEU A 152 11.51 -5.63 -0.38
CA LEU A 152 10.77 -4.53 0.24
C LEU A 152 11.70 -3.37 0.60
N GLN A 153 11.40 -2.20 0.04
CA GLN A 153 12.13 -0.95 0.22
C GLN A 153 11.32 0.06 1.03
N GLU A 154 10.00 0.07 0.88
CA GLU A 154 9.13 1.05 1.51
C GLU A 154 7.93 0.34 2.14
N LEU A 155 7.73 0.59 3.44
CA LEU A 155 6.62 0.02 4.22
C LEU A 155 5.87 1.12 4.95
N TYR A 156 4.65 1.39 4.49
CA TYR A 156 3.78 2.40 5.08
C TYR A 156 2.55 1.70 5.64
N CYS A 157 2.50 1.57 6.97
CA CYS A 157 1.45 0.87 7.69
C CYS A 157 0.91 1.68 8.88
N SER A 158 1.05 3.00 8.84
CA SER A 158 0.51 3.92 9.83
C SER A 158 -1.01 3.89 9.90
N TYR A 159 -1.61 4.38 11.00
CA TYR A 159 -3.07 4.33 11.21
C TYR A 159 -3.66 2.93 11.04
N ASN A 160 -3.12 1.99 11.82
CA ASN A 160 -3.63 0.62 11.95
C ASN A 160 -3.72 0.26 13.44
N GLN A 161 -3.83 -1.02 13.76
CA GLN A 161 -3.94 -1.52 15.13
C GLN A 161 -2.84 -2.54 15.47
N LEU A 162 -1.69 -2.45 14.80
CA LEU A 162 -0.58 -3.38 14.94
C LEU A 162 0.00 -3.33 16.36
N THR A 163 0.12 -4.49 17.00
CA THR A 163 0.75 -4.63 18.32
C THR A 163 2.21 -5.06 18.22
N GLU A 164 2.61 -5.59 17.07
CA GLU A 164 3.97 -5.98 16.73
C GLU A 164 4.23 -5.67 15.25
N LEU A 165 5.49 -5.40 14.92
CA LEU A 165 5.94 -5.27 13.54
C LEU A 165 7.36 -5.78 13.44
N ASN A 166 7.54 -6.97 12.88
CA ASN A 166 8.86 -7.54 12.68
C ASN A 166 9.33 -7.22 11.26
N VAL A 167 10.49 -6.55 11.13
CA VAL A 167 11.15 -6.24 9.84
C VAL A 167 12.51 -6.96 9.67
N GLN A 168 12.80 -7.94 10.52
CA GLN A 168 14.10 -8.63 10.57
C GLN A 168 14.44 -9.33 9.27
N GLY A 169 15.55 -8.95 8.62
CA GLY A 169 15.96 -9.55 7.35
C GLY A 169 15.36 -8.89 6.11
N ARG A 170 14.60 -7.79 6.25
CA ARG A 170 14.25 -6.89 5.13
C ARG A 170 15.44 -5.99 4.80
N ALA A 171 16.51 -6.59 4.27
CA ALA A 171 17.78 -5.92 4.03
C ALA A 171 17.66 -4.68 3.12
N SER A 172 16.64 -4.60 2.28
CA SER A 172 16.38 -3.51 1.34
C SER A 172 15.52 -2.35 1.91
N LEU A 173 14.93 -2.47 3.10
CA LEU A 173 13.96 -1.51 3.65
C LEU A 173 14.59 -0.15 3.99
N LYS A 174 14.24 0.91 3.29
CA LYS A 174 14.76 2.26 3.51
C LYS A 174 13.76 3.18 4.18
N GLU A 175 12.48 3.00 3.93
CA GLU A 175 11.43 3.86 4.46
C GLU A 175 10.42 3.02 5.24
N LEU A 176 10.16 3.45 6.46
CA LEU A 176 9.18 2.84 7.35
C LEU A 176 8.28 3.91 7.96
N ASP A 177 6.98 3.81 7.72
CA ASP A 177 5.99 4.58 8.44
C ASP A 177 5.09 3.65 9.26
N CYS A 178 5.18 3.74 10.59
CA CYS A 178 4.39 2.92 11.50
C CYS A 178 3.70 3.69 12.63
N TYR A 179 3.68 5.03 12.60
CA TYR A 179 2.96 5.81 13.63
C TYR A 179 1.48 5.45 13.66
N ARG A 180 0.77 5.80 14.74
CA ARG A 180 -0.67 5.51 14.86
C ARG A 180 -0.99 4.01 14.79
N ASN A 181 -0.23 3.21 15.53
CA ASN A 181 -0.48 1.79 15.78
C ASN A 181 -0.65 1.53 17.29
N LYS A 182 -0.36 0.32 17.75
CA LYS A 182 -0.39 -0.07 19.18
C LYS A 182 0.95 -0.71 19.60
N LEU A 183 2.05 -0.25 19.02
CA LEU A 183 3.40 -0.76 19.31
C LEU A 183 3.85 -0.26 20.68
N ASN A 184 3.82 -1.15 21.68
CA ASN A 184 4.33 -0.84 23.01
C ASN A 184 5.87 -0.75 23.03
N ALA A 185 6.46 -0.42 24.19
CA ALA A 185 7.91 -0.25 24.31
C ALA A 185 8.71 -1.51 23.92
N GLN A 186 8.22 -2.71 24.23
CA GLN A 186 8.87 -3.96 23.85
C GLN A 186 8.81 -4.17 22.33
N ALA A 187 7.62 -4.04 21.73
CA ALA A 187 7.43 -4.20 20.29
C ALA A 187 8.27 -3.18 19.49
N MET A 188 8.36 -1.95 19.98
CA MET A 188 9.20 -0.92 19.38
C MET A 188 10.70 -1.24 19.53
N THR A 189 11.12 -1.80 20.67
CA THR A 189 12.50 -2.28 20.86
C THR A 189 12.85 -3.36 19.85
N GLU A 190 11.97 -4.34 19.65
CA GLU A 190 12.13 -5.42 18.67
C GLU A 190 12.17 -4.89 17.24
N LEU A 191 11.27 -3.97 16.89
CA LEU A 191 11.24 -3.30 15.59
C LEU A 191 12.55 -2.55 15.30
N LEU A 192 13.01 -1.72 16.22
CA LEU A 192 14.23 -0.93 16.07
C LEU A 192 15.45 -1.83 15.93
N ASN A 193 15.56 -2.89 16.75
CA ASN A 193 16.63 -3.87 16.62
C ASN A 193 16.59 -4.61 15.27
N ALA A 194 15.41 -4.81 14.71
CA ALA A 194 15.23 -5.48 13.41
C ALA A 194 15.60 -4.60 12.20
N LEU A 195 15.79 -3.29 12.36
CA LEU A 195 16.13 -2.39 11.26
C LEU A 195 17.51 -2.76 10.63
N PRO A 196 17.63 -2.86 9.30
CA PRO A 196 18.91 -3.18 8.68
C PRO A 196 19.92 -2.02 8.80
N ALA A 197 21.23 -2.33 8.80
CA ALA A 197 22.26 -1.30 8.75
C ALA A 197 22.24 -0.52 7.42
N ARG A 198 22.48 0.80 7.48
CA ARG A 198 22.45 1.71 6.33
C ARG A 198 23.78 2.44 6.16
N THR A 199 24.02 2.94 4.96
CA THR A 199 25.19 3.74 4.62
C THR A 199 24.84 5.22 4.51
N ALA A 200 25.84 6.10 4.60
CA ALA A 200 25.62 7.53 4.40
C ALA A 200 25.15 7.78 2.95
N GLY A 201 23.99 8.42 2.78
CA GLY A 201 23.33 8.64 1.48
C GLY A 201 22.26 7.60 1.13
N ASP A 202 21.98 6.61 2.00
CA ASP A 202 20.80 5.76 1.83
C ASP A 202 19.49 6.48 2.19
N ASP A 203 19.59 7.63 2.87
CA ASP A 203 18.49 8.49 3.34
C ASP A 203 17.35 7.68 4.01
N ALA A 204 17.74 6.66 4.79
CA ALA A 204 16.79 5.77 5.44
C ALA A 204 16.07 6.47 6.60
N GLU A 205 14.75 6.36 6.60
CA GLU A 205 13.87 7.07 7.52
C GLU A 205 12.81 6.14 8.11
N ALA A 206 12.60 6.22 9.42
CA ALA A 206 11.49 5.59 10.10
C ALA A 206 10.65 6.62 10.87
N THR A 207 9.39 6.82 10.47
CA THR A 207 8.43 7.62 11.24
C THR A 207 7.70 6.73 12.24
N LEU A 208 7.97 6.94 13.54
CA LEU A 208 7.61 5.99 14.59
C LEU A 208 6.33 6.35 15.35
N TYR A 209 6.08 7.64 15.54
CA TYR A 209 4.92 8.14 16.28
C TYR A 209 4.49 9.54 15.85
N THR A 210 3.29 9.96 16.27
CA THR A 210 2.79 11.32 16.07
C THR A 210 2.40 12.00 17.38
N GLU A 211 2.55 13.32 17.40
CA GLU A 211 2.07 14.25 18.42
C GLU A 211 1.06 15.25 17.85
N LYS A 212 0.61 15.02 16.61
CA LYS A 212 -0.31 15.91 15.90
C LYS A 212 -1.53 16.22 16.76
N THR A 213 -1.93 17.48 16.76
CA THR A 213 -3.05 17.94 17.58
C THR A 213 -4.36 17.26 17.13
N GLY A 214 -5.17 16.82 18.09
CA GLY A 214 -6.43 16.11 17.82
C GLY A 214 -6.25 14.66 17.36
N VAL A 215 -5.02 14.15 17.40
CA VAL A 215 -4.67 12.83 16.89
C VAL A 215 -4.14 11.94 18.04
N THR A 216 -4.87 10.88 18.39
CA THR A 216 -4.46 9.92 19.43
C THR A 216 -3.45 8.91 18.90
N GLU A 217 -2.18 9.07 19.26
CA GLU A 217 -1.15 8.04 19.09
C GLU A 217 -1.37 6.86 20.04
N GLY A 218 -1.10 5.65 19.57
CA GLY A 218 -1.16 4.41 20.35
C GLY A 218 0.20 3.69 20.50
N ASN A 219 1.22 4.06 19.72
CA ASN A 219 2.59 3.61 19.90
C ASN A 219 3.24 4.25 21.15
N CYS A 220 4.29 3.63 21.67
CA CYS A 220 5.15 4.27 22.66
C CYS A 220 5.87 5.49 22.07
N LYS A 221 6.04 6.54 22.88
CA LYS A 221 6.67 7.81 22.48
C LYS A 221 7.90 8.18 23.29
N ASP A 222 8.11 7.56 24.45
CA ASP A 222 9.26 7.83 25.31
C ASP A 222 10.37 6.82 24.98
N TYR A 223 11.39 7.28 24.26
CA TYR A 223 12.56 6.47 23.89
C TYR A 223 13.71 6.61 24.88
N THR A 224 13.49 7.26 26.03
CA THR A 224 14.51 7.39 27.10
C THR A 224 14.46 6.22 28.09
N GLN A 225 13.37 5.44 28.07
CA GLN A 225 13.13 4.29 28.93
C GLN A 225 12.10 3.34 28.28
N PRO A 226 12.09 2.04 28.61
CA PRO A 226 13.07 1.33 29.43
C PRO A 226 14.46 1.29 28.76
N ALA A 227 15.48 0.83 29.49
CA ALA A 227 16.88 0.89 29.04
C ALA A 227 17.10 0.16 27.71
N GLU A 228 16.36 -0.92 27.47
CA GLU A 228 16.40 -1.71 26.24
C GLU A 228 15.88 -0.93 25.04
N LEU A 229 14.77 -0.18 25.21
CA LEU A 229 14.22 0.66 24.14
C LEU A 229 15.18 1.79 23.80
N LYS A 230 15.75 2.44 24.82
CA LYS A 230 16.76 3.49 24.63
C LYS A 230 17.97 2.96 23.86
N ALA A 231 18.50 1.80 24.26
CA ALA A 231 19.63 1.18 23.58
C ALA A 231 19.31 0.83 22.12
N ALA A 232 18.12 0.28 21.84
CA ALA A 232 17.68 -0.04 20.48
C ALA A 232 17.52 1.22 19.60
N PHE A 233 17.00 2.31 20.18
CA PHE A 233 16.87 3.60 19.51
C PHE A 233 18.23 4.21 19.15
N GLU A 234 19.17 4.26 20.10
CA GLU A 234 20.53 4.75 19.87
C GLU A 234 21.28 3.88 18.83
N ASP A 235 21.11 2.56 18.90
CA ASP A 235 21.71 1.62 17.95
C ASP A 235 21.12 1.78 16.54
N ALA A 236 19.81 1.97 16.39
CA ALA A 236 19.17 2.25 15.10
C ALA A 236 19.71 3.55 14.47
N LYS A 237 19.88 4.63 15.24
CA LYS A 237 20.57 5.85 14.77
C LYS A 237 22.02 5.58 14.36
N SER A 238 22.74 4.76 15.12
CA SER A 238 24.13 4.37 14.78
C SER A 238 24.21 3.63 13.44
N ARG A 239 23.17 2.84 13.12
CA ARG A 239 22.92 2.16 11.86
C ARG A 239 22.41 3.07 10.73
N LYS A 240 22.49 4.41 10.92
CA LYS A 240 22.18 5.46 9.94
C LYS A 240 20.70 5.59 9.57
N TRP A 241 19.81 5.21 10.47
CA TRP A 241 18.39 5.57 10.36
C TRP A 241 18.14 6.97 10.93
N GLN A 242 17.40 7.78 10.18
CA GLN A 242 16.71 8.96 10.71
C GLN A 242 15.42 8.47 11.38
N LEU A 243 15.23 8.81 12.64
CA LEU A 243 14.08 8.35 13.42
C LEU A 243 13.18 9.55 13.67
N MET A 244 12.05 9.56 13.00
CA MET A 244 11.19 10.72 12.87
C MET A 244 9.90 10.54 13.67
N LYS A 245 9.33 11.68 14.06
CA LYS A 245 7.96 11.81 14.53
C LYS A 245 7.23 12.85 13.69
N VAL A 246 5.90 12.83 13.78
CA VAL A 246 5.07 13.93 13.28
C VAL A 246 4.74 14.87 14.45
N ASP A 247 5.14 16.13 14.37
CA ASP A 247 4.93 17.15 15.41
C ASP A 247 3.45 17.54 15.61
N ALA A 248 3.19 18.43 16.56
CA ALA A 248 1.84 18.90 16.89
C ALA A 248 1.12 19.60 15.73
N SER A 249 1.86 20.17 14.78
CA SER A 249 1.36 20.88 13.59
C SER A 249 1.20 19.95 12.38
N GLY A 250 1.74 18.74 12.45
CA GLY A 250 1.72 17.78 11.35
C GLY A 250 2.99 17.78 10.48
N ASN A 251 4.09 18.41 10.92
CA ASN A 251 5.37 18.37 10.22
C ASN A 251 6.21 17.18 10.70
N TRP A 252 7.12 16.70 9.86
CA TRP A 252 8.10 15.69 10.23
C TRP A 252 9.28 16.32 11.00
N GLU A 253 9.66 15.71 12.11
CA GLU A 253 10.72 16.16 13.03
C GLU A 253 11.58 14.96 13.47
N ASP A 254 12.90 15.11 13.56
CA ASP A 254 13.79 14.07 14.15
C ASP A 254 13.55 13.96 15.67
N ILE A 255 13.55 12.73 16.20
CA ILE A 255 13.28 12.42 17.61
C ILE A 255 14.52 12.62 18.49
#